data_AF-A0A399I126-F1
#
_entry.id   AF-A0A399I126-F1
#
_cell.length_a   1.000
_cell.length_b   1.000
_cell.length_c   1.000
_cell.angle_alpha   90.00
_cell.angle_beta   90.00
_cell.angle_gamma   90.00
#
_symmetry.space_group_name_H-M   'P 1'
#
loop_
_entity.id
_entity.type
_entity.pdbx_description
1 polymer ?
#
loop_
_entity_poly.entity_id
_entity_poly.type
_entity_poly.pdbx_seq_one_letter_code
_entity_poly.pdbx_strand_id
1 'polypeptide(L)'
;MNKILCILTCCLTLGVGVAEAGADAGGGTGSGPLIAVFPIENLSGTPAPLKELAAELAVALKGAGVRIVDPATVDSFNERHWVRYLGGIDEKTAAALREETGADQVLISNLELYSEVFPPKFSLVSRLVNLKGTPEISWMDSVGIAGDDSPGILGLGLVSDMKVLSARGLKTIVASIKDYIANPPVRKKRVSAKAKREQQTFTLADLIKGIQSEKRLLTDPSYSRVKPWYLKNPPDKPYSVEDMIAETKANGGMFLSRYNPLLWYSSQDVLVDQERTIAIIPFFDRSTRKHAAELQVLHLAKQLVKDGSFRVLELGVIRDKMLNMHVVMNDGISLPSVDLITISLGVDLLLNGVVFDYLDTVGYGSAPKIDFSMQMFDRGNKKILWSSHSHNKGDDGVYFFEYGRLATASALADRMCRALVLKIVDSTKEE
;
A
#
# COMPACT_ATOMS: atom_id res chain seq x y z
N MET A 1 31.20 -35.48 -72.56
CA MET A 1 30.20 -36.45 -73.03
C MET A 1 28.89 -36.12 -72.31
N ASN A 2 27.99 -35.32 -72.92
CA ASN A 2 26.78 -35.77 -73.66
C ASN A 2 25.78 -36.47 -72.71
N LYS A 3 24.54 -36.02 -72.44
CA LYS A 3 23.53 -35.18 -73.12
C LYS A 3 22.56 -34.64 -72.03
N ILE A 4 22.16 -33.36 -71.98
CA ILE A 4 20.98 -32.74 -72.63
C ILE A 4 19.75 -33.67 -72.72
N LEU A 5 18.73 -33.40 -71.90
CA LEU A 5 17.33 -33.50 -72.32
C LEU A 5 16.45 -32.52 -71.51
N CYS A 6 16.06 -31.43 -72.18
CA CYS A 6 14.95 -30.56 -71.81
C CYS A 6 13.64 -31.22 -72.23
N ILE A 7 12.66 -31.29 -71.33
CA ILE A 7 11.24 -31.28 -71.72
C ILE A 7 10.53 -30.25 -70.86
N LEU A 8 10.18 -29.15 -71.52
CA LEU A 8 9.19 -28.16 -71.12
C LEU A 8 7.82 -28.86 -71.08
N THR A 9 7.03 -28.64 -70.03
CA THR A 9 5.57 -28.74 -70.13
C THR A 9 4.95 -27.68 -69.23
N CYS A 10 4.41 -26.64 -69.88
CA CYS A 10 3.49 -25.67 -69.27
C CYS A 10 2.14 -26.35 -69.02
N CYS A 11 1.55 -26.14 -67.85
CA CYS A 11 0.14 -25.77 -67.73
C CYS A 11 -0.18 -25.28 -66.32
N LEU A 12 -0.91 -24.17 -66.26
CA LEU A 12 -1.39 -23.46 -65.08
C LEU A 12 -2.30 -24.34 -64.20
N THR A 13 -2.29 -24.14 -62.88
CA THR A 13 -3.33 -23.39 -62.12
C THR A 13 -3.31 -23.72 -60.62
N LEU A 14 -3.72 -22.71 -59.85
CA LEU A 14 -4.26 -22.72 -58.48
C LEU A 14 -3.26 -22.82 -57.32
N GLY A 15 -3.03 -21.65 -56.74
CA GLY A 15 -2.34 -21.48 -55.48
C GLY A 15 -3.09 -22.10 -54.31
N VAL A 16 -2.29 -22.56 -53.36
CA VAL A 16 -2.62 -22.54 -51.94
C VAL A 16 -1.39 -21.94 -51.28
N GLY A 17 -1.50 -20.66 -50.91
CA GLY A 17 -0.51 -20.01 -50.07
C GLY A 17 -0.54 -20.72 -48.72
N VAL A 18 0.58 -21.34 -48.35
CA VAL A 18 0.85 -21.75 -46.97
C VAL A 18 1.16 -20.46 -46.23
N ALA A 19 0.11 -19.87 -45.65
CA ALA A 19 0.27 -18.83 -44.65
C ALA A 19 0.86 -19.50 -43.39
N GLU A 20 2.06 -19.07 -43.02
CA GLU A 20 2.62 -19.32 -41.70
C GLU A 20 1.60 -18.86 -40.66
N ALA A 21 1.09 -19.81 -39.88
CA ALA A 21 0.26 -19.55 -38.74
C ALA A 21 1.10 -18.77 -37.71
N GLY A 22 0.91 -17.46 -37.70
CA GLY A 22 1.39 -16.59 -36.65
C GLY A 22 0.90 -17.11 -35.31
N ALA A 23 1.84 -17.18 -34.36
CA ALA A 23 1.58 -17.49 -32.97
C ALA A 23 0.44 -16.60 -32.47
N ASP A 24 -0.60 -17.27 -31.99
CA ASP A 24 -1.81 -16.70 -31.42
C ASP A 24 -1.42 -15.91 -30.15
N ALA A 25 -1.18 -14.61 -30.32
CA ALA A 25 -1.13 -13.67 -29.23
C ALA A 25 -2.54 -13.63 -28.65
N GLY A 26 -2.75 -14.34 -27.55
CA GLY A 26 -3.99 -14.38 -26.78
C GLY A 26 -4.39 -13.01 -26.27
N GLY A 27 -4.91 -12.17 -27.17
CA GLY A 27 -5.51 -10.88 -26.91
C GLY A 27 -6.90 -11.09 -26.32
N GLY A 28 -6.94 -11.35 -25.02
CA GLY A 28 -8.18 -11.27 -24.25
C GLY A 28 -8.78 -9.88 -24.45
N THR A 29 -9.98 -9.85 -25.06
CA THR A 29 -10.83 -8.68 -25.31
C THR A 29 -11.40 -8.13 -24.00
N GLY A 30 -10.53 -7.74 -23.07
CA GLY A 30 -10.87 -7.00 -21.86
C GLY A 30 -10.61 -5.51 -22.05
N SER A 31 -11.59 -4.66 -21.74
CA SER A 31 -11.37 -3.23 -21.56
C SER A 31 -10.60 -3.01 -20.25
N GLY A 32 -9.37 -2.50 -20.30
CA GLY A 32 -8.54 -2.23 -19.12
C GLY A 32 -7.03 -2.19 -19.45
N PRO A 33 -6.18 -1.63 -18.55
CA PRO A 33 -4.73 -1.56 -18.75
C PRO A 33 -4.10 -2.95 -18.78
N LEU A 34 -3.06 -3.13 -19.58
CA LEU A 34 -2.26 -4.36 -19.57
C LEU A 34 -1.20 -4.27 -18.45
N ILE A 35 -1.20 -5.26 -17.55
CA ILE A 35 -0.37 -5.25 -16.35
C ILE A 35 0.75 -6.30 -16.44
N ALA A 36 2.01 -5.89 -16.37
CA ALA A 36 3.11 -6.81 -16.12
C ALA A 36 3.14 -7.19 -14.63
N VAL A 37 3.36 -8.46 -14.28
CA VAL A 37 3.42 -8.90 -12.88
C VAL A 37 4.85 -9.34 -12.56
N PHE A 38 5.53 -8.61 -11.69
CA PHE A 38 6.87 -8.98 -11.24
C PHE A 38 6.82 -10.15 -10.25
N PRO A 39 7.89 -10.96 -10.16
CA PRO A 39 8.01 -11.97 -9.12
C PRO A 39 7.92 -11.34 -7.72
N ILE A 40 7.29 -12.06 -6.79
CA ILE A 40 7.11 -11.58 -5.41
C ILE A 40 8.48 -11.50 -4.72
N GLU A 41 8.80 -10.33 -4.17
CA GLU A 41 9.98 -10.15 -3.34
C GLU A 41 9.70 -10.56 -1.89
N ASN A 42 10.65 -11.24 -1.26
CA ASN A 42 10.51 -11.68 0.13
C ASN A 42 11.13 -10.67 1.12
N LEU A 43 10.27 -9.95 1.82
CA LEU A 43 10.64 -9.07 2.94
C LEU A 43 10.29 -9.65 4.32
N SER A 44 9.80 -10.90 4.40
CA SER A 44 9.40 -11.52 5.67
C SER A 44 10.57 -11.89 6.56
N GLY A 45 11.77 -12.01 5.98
CA GLY A 45 12.95 -12.52 6.68
C GLY A 45 12.92 -14.02 6.96
N THR A 46 11.90 -14.73 6.48
CA THR A 46 11.72 -16.19 6.64
C THR A 46 11.60 -16.87 5.27
N PRO A 47 11.99 -18.15 5.13
CA PRO A 47 11.72 -18.91 3.91
C PRO A 47 10.21 -18.95 3.61
N ALA A 48 9.85 -18.76 2.33
CA ALA A 48 8.47 -18.76 1.87
C ALA A 48 8.34 -19.34 0.45
N PRO A 49 7.20 -19.94 0.10
CA PRO A 49 6.95 -20.52 -1.22
C PRO A 49 6.57 -19.45 -2.25
N LEU A 50 7.55 -18.61 -2.65
CA LEU A 50 7.29 -17.44 -3.50
C LEU A 50 6.79 -17.79 -4.90
N LYS A 51 7.27 -18.90 -5.48
CA LYS A 51 6.86 -19.33 -6.83
C LYS A 51 5.41 -19.76 -6.85
N GLU A 52 4.99 -20.49 -5.83
CA GLU A 52 3.63 -20.94 -5.62
C GLU A 52 2.70 -19.75 -5.39
N LEU A 53 3.08 -18.83 -4.50
CA LEU A 53 2.31 -17.59 -4.24
C LEU A 53 2.18 -16.72 -5.49
N ALA A 54 3.24 -16.60 -6.29
CA ALA A 54 3.21 -15.83 -7.54
C ALA A 54 2.30 -16.49 -8.59
N ALA A 55 2.35 -17.83 -8.72
CA ALA A 55 1.46 -18.58 -9.61
C ALA A 55 -0.01 -18.44 -9.18
N GLU A 56 -0.30 -18.56 -7.87
CA GLU A 56 -1.64 -18.37 -7.31
C GLU A 56 -2.16 -16.95 -7.54
N LEU A 57 -1.32 -15.93 -7.34
CA LEU A 57 -1.67 -14.54 -7.62
C LEU A 57 -1.98 -14.33 -9.11
N ALA A 58 -1.16 -14.85 -10.02
CA ALA A 58 -1.38 -14.74 -11.46
C ALA A 58 -2.68 -15.42 -11.90
N VAL A 59 -2.98 -16.61 -11.36
CA VAL A 59 -4.24 -17.33 -11.61
C VAL A 59 -5.43 -16.52 -11.07
N ALA A 60 -5.33 -15.98 -9.86
CA ALA A 60 -6.39 -15.19 -9.25
C ALA A 60 -6.66 -13.88 -10.02
N LEU A 61 -5.62 -13.19 -10.50
CA LEU A 61 -5.74 -12.00 -11.33
C LEU A 61 -6.44 -12.31 -12.67
N LYS A 62 -5.99 -13.35 -13.38
CA LYS A 62 -6.64 -13.81 -14.62
C LYS A 62 -8.11 -14.18 -14.38
N GLY A 63 -8.40 -14.93 -13.30
CA GLY A 63 -9.75 -15.31 -12.91
C GLY A 63 -10.65 -14.13 -12.54
N ALA A 64 -10.08 -13.02 -12.07
CA ALA A 64 -10.79 -11.78 -11.80
C ALA A 64 -11.03 -10.90 -13.05
N GLY A 65 -10.53 -11.32 -14.22
CA GLY A 65 -10.63 -10.59 -15.48
C GLY A 65 -9.55 -9.52 -15.67
N VAL A 66 -8.49 -9.53 -14.86
CA VAL A 66 -7.37 -8.60 -14.99
C VAL A 66 -6.49 -9.02 -16.18
N ARG A 67 -6.22 -8.08 -17.08
CA ARG A 67 -5.32 -8.31 -18.21
C ARG A 67 -3.87 -8.27 -17.75
N ILE A 68 -3.21 -9.41 -17.75
CA ILE A 68 -1.80 -9.51 -17.40
C ILE A 68 -0.94 -9.98 -18.57
N VAL A 69 0.28 -9.49 -18.64
CA VAL A 69 1.33 -10.03 -19.53
C VAL A 69 1.59 -11.47 -19.13
N ASP A 70 1.95 -12.31 -20.10
CA ASP A 70 2.32 -13.69 -19.81
C ASP A 70 3.55 -13.73 -18.86
N PRO A 71 3.49 -14.49 -17.74
CA PRO A 71 4.58 -14.53 -16.78
C PRO A 71 5.94 -14.90 -17.36
N ALA A 72 5.99 -15.83 -18.33
CA ALA A 72 7.27 -16.23 -18.95
C ALA A 72 7.89 -15.10 -19.78
N THR A 73 7.06 -14.20 -20.33
CA THR A 73 7.54 -13.00 -21.03
C THR A 73 8.20 -12.02 -20.06
N VAL A 74 7.62 -11.83 -18.87
CA VAL A 74 8.18 -10.98 -17.81
C VAL A 74 9.47 -11.59 -17.25
N ASP A 75 9.52 -12.89 -17.03
CA ASP A 75 10.74 -13.58 -16.57
C ASP A 75 11.88 -13.43 -17.59
N SER A 76 11.59 -13.67 -18.88
CA SER A 76 12.55 -13.48 -19.97
C SER A 76 13.03 -12.03 -20.10
N PHE A 77 12.16 -11.05 -19.80
CA PHE A 77 12.54 -9.64 -19.73
C PHE A 77 13.50 -9.39 -18.56
N ASN A 78 13.17 -9.87 -17.36
CA ASN A 78 13.99 -9.69 -16.17
C ASN A 78 15.39 -10.29 -16.34
N GLU A 79 15.48 -11.48 -16.94
CA GLU A 79 16.75 -12.13 -17.25
C GLU A 79 17.58 -11.36 -18.27
N ARG A 80 16.97 -10.83 -19.34
CA ARG A 80 17.68 -10.07 -20.37
C ARG A 80 18.16 -8.71 -19.89
N HIS A 81 17.34 -8.01 -19.09
CA HIS A 81 17.68 -6.68 -18.55
C HIS A 81 18.41 -6.73 -17.21
N TRP A 82 18.66 -7.93 -16.68
CA TRP A 82 19.39 -8.16 -15.44
C TRP A 82 18.75 -7.39 -14.29
N VAL A 83 17.42 -7.45 -14.21
CA VAL A 83 16.64 -6.78 -13.16
C VAL A 83 16.95 -7.47 -11.84
N ARG A 84 17.85 -6.87 -11.06
CA ARG A 84 18.33 -7.43 -9.78
C ARG A 84 17.45 -7.05 -8.59
N TYR A 85 16.76 -5.92 -8.66
CA TYR A 85 15.87 -5.44 -7.61
C TYR A 85 14.44 -5.53 -8.10
N LEU A 86 13.65 -6.38 -7.44
CA LEU A 86 12.24 -6.61 -7.76
C LEU A 86 11.30 -5.75 -6.90
N GLY A 87 11.82 -5.16 -5.84
CA GLY A 87 11.08 -4.27 -4.95
C GLY A 87 10.84 -2.87 -5.49
N GLY A 88 11.05 -2.62 -6.79
CA GLY A 88 10.82 -1.33 -7.43
C GLY A 88 11.23 -1.33 -8.90
N ILE A 89 10.85 -0.29 -9.63
CA ILE A 89 11.25 -0.09 -11.02
C ILE A 89 11.78 1.33 -11.25
N ASP A 90 12.92 1.45 -11.93
CA ASP A 90 13.49 2.74 -12.34
C ASP A 90 12.93 3.20 -13.71
N GLU A 91 13.24 4.44 -14.11
CA GLU A 91 12.75 5.04 -15.34
C GLU A 91 13.17 4.28 -16.61
N LYS A 92 14.41 3.79 -16.65
CA LYS A 92 14.96 3.09 -17.81
C LYS A 92 14.34 1.70 -17.94
N THR A 93 14.26 0.96 -16.84
CA THR A 93 13.64 -0.36 -16.80
C THR A 93 12.14 -0.28 -17.10
N ALA A 94 11.44 0.74 -16.60
CA ALA A 94 10.02 0.97 -16.90
C ALA A 94 9.77 1.25 -18.38
N ALA A 95 10.59 2.09 -19.01
CA ALA A 95 10.49 2.38 -20.44
C ALA A 95 10.72 1.12 -21.29
N ALA A 96 11.76 0.34 -20.98
CA ALA A 96 12.07 -0.91 -21.67
C ALA A 96 10.95 -1.95 -21.51
N LEU A 97 10.42 -2.12 -20.29
CA LEU A 97 9.33 -3.07 -20.02
C LEU A 97 8.09 -2.73 -20.85
N ARG A 98 7.73 -1.46 -20.92
CA ARG A 98 6.59 -0.98 -21.71
C ARG A 98 6.82 -1.18 -23.21
N GLU A 99 8.00 -0.86 -23.72
CA GLU A 99 8.33 -1.01 -25.14
C GLU A 99 8.28 -2.48 -25.60
N GLU A 100 8.80 -3.39 -24.77
CA GLU A 100 8.90 -4.80 -25.15
C GLU A 100 7.62 -5.62 -24.89
N THR A 101 6.87 -5.30 -23.83
CA THR A 101 5.70 -6.10 -23.42
C THR A 101 4.37 -5.43 -23.75
N GLY A 102 4.38 -4.14 -24.09
CA GLY A 102 3.18 -3.34 -24.26
C GLY A 102 2.42 -3.05 -22.97
N ALA A 103 2.99 -3.39 -21.79
CA ALA A 103 2.35 -3.14 -20.51
C ALA A 103 2.18 -1.64 -20.23
N ASP A 104 1.01 -1.27 -19.71
CA ASP A 104 0.71 0.09 -19.25
C ASP A 104 1.19 0.31 -17.81
N GLN A 105 1.17 -0.76 -17.02
CA GLN A 105 1.49 -0.77 -15.60
C GLN A 105 2.28 -2.02 -15.22
N VAL A 106 3.01 -1.95 -14.10
CA VAL A 106 3.63 -3.11 -13.46
C VAL A 106 3.09 -3.30 -12.05
N LEU A 107 2.73 -4.53 -11.71
CA LEU A 107 2.37 -4.97 -10.36
C LEU A 107 3.63 -5.46 -9.65
N ILE A 108 3.96 -4.79 -8.55
CA ILE A 108 5.06 -5.16 -7.67
C ILE A 108 4.47 -5.62 -6.34
N SER A 109 4.89 -6.79 -5.88
CA SER A 109 4.38 -7.43 -4.66
C SER A 109 5.51 -7.81 -3.73
N ASN A 110 5.35 -7.48 -2.45
CA ASN A 110 6.32 -7.75 -1.40
C ASN A 110 5.64 -8.58 -0.30
N LEU A 111 6.17 -9.77 -0.03
CA LEU A 111 5.73 -10.63 1.07
C LEU A 111 6.29 -10.08 2.38
N GLU A 112 5.44 -9.57 3.25
CA GLU A 112 5.83 -8.91 4.50
C GLU A 112 5.91 -9.90 5.67
N LEU A 113 5.05 -10.91 5.70
CA LEU A 113 5.03 -11.91 6.77
C LEU A 113 4.57 -13.26 6.24
N TYR A 114 5.34 -14.30 6.55
CA TYR A 114 4.97 -15.69 6.28
C TYR A 114 5.42 -16.54 7.46
N SER A 115 4.45 -16.94 8.29
CA SER A 115 4.69 -17.75 9.49
C SER A 115 3.65 -18.86 9.58
N GLU A 116 4.12 -20.10 9.60
CA GLU A 116 3.29 -21.29 9.79
C GLU A 116 3.11 -21.64 11.28
N VAL A 117 3.82 -20.94 12.18
CA VAL A 117 3.66 -21.11 13.64
C VAL A 117 2.23 -20.77 14.02
N PHE A 118 1.55 -21.68 14.72
CA PHE A 118 0.16 -21.49 15.12
C PHE A 118 -0.02 -20.31 16.11
N PRO A 119 -1.01 -19.42 15.88
CA PRO A 119 -1.85 -19.33 14.69
C PRO A 119 -1.06 -18.77 13.50
N PRO A 120 -1.21 -19.35 12.28
CA PRO A 120 -0.44 -18.92 11.12
C PRO A 120 -0.69 -17.44 10.81
N LYS A 121 0.31 -16.75 10.27
CA LYS A 121 0.23 -15.33 9.91
C LYS A 121 0.75 -15.10 8.49
N PHE A 122 -0.01 -14.31 7.74
CA PHE A 122 0.29 -13.96 6.36
C PHE A 122 0.16 -12.46 6.15
N SER A 123 1.12 -11.85 5.46
CA SER A 123 0.98 -10.48 5.02
C SER A 123 1.66 -10.22 3.69
N LEU A 124 0.98 -9.46 2.83
CA LEU A 124 1.40 -9.09 1.49
C LEU A 124 0.99 -7.64 1.22
N VAL A 125 1.92 -6.85 0.69
CA VAL A 125 1.64 -5.56 0.08
C VAL A 125 1.85 -5.65 -1.43
N SER A 126 1.01 -4.96 -2.18
CA SER A 126 1.11 -4.91 -3.64
C SER A 126 0.81 -3.51 -4.13
N ARG A 127 1.47 -3.12 -5.21
CA ARG A 127 1.29 -1.80 -5.83
C ARG A 127 1.36 -1.87 -7.34
N LEU A 128 0.56 -1.04 -7.99
CA LEU A 128 0.60 -0.80 -9.43
C LEU A 128 1.37 0.49 -9.69
N VAL A 129 2.31 0.40 -10.61
CA VAL A 129 3.17 1.51 -11.02
C VAL A 129 2.88 1.82 -12.48
N ASN A 130 2.59 3.09 -12.80
CA ASN A 130 2.43 3.54 -14.17
C ASN A 130 3.77 3.51 -14.91
N LEU A 131 3.82 2.87 -16.08
CA LEU A 131 5.03 2.79 -16.90
C LEU A 131 5.16 3.93 -17.91
N LYS A 132 4.17 4.82 -17.99
CA LYS A 132 4.17 5.98 -18.89
C LYS A 132 4.80 7.19 -18.20
N GLY A 133 5.91 7.68 -18.75
CA GLY A 133 6.63 8.83 -18.21
C GLY A 133 7.43 8.43 -16.98
N THR A 134 7.51 9.33 -15.99
CA THR A 134 8.15 9.03 -14.71
C THR A 134 7.29 8.03 -13.92
N PRO A 135 7.84 6.89 -13.46
CA PRO A 135 7.09 5.89 -12.72
C PRO A 135 6.47 6.44 -11.43
N GLU A 136 5.14 6.29 -11.32
CA GLU A 136 4.34 6.72 -10.17
C GLU A 136 3.44 5.59 -9.70
N ILE A 137 3.24 5.53 -8.39
CA ILE A 137 2.32 4.56 -7.79
C ILE A 137 0.89 5.02 -8.07
N SER A 138 0.13 4.20 -8.80
CA SER A 138 -1.23 4.50 -9.22
C SER A 138 -2.28 3.83 -8.32
N TRP A 139 -1.91 2.72 -7.69
CA TRP A 139 -2.68 1.98 -6.71
C TRP A 139 -1.73 1.23 -5.78
N MET A 140 -2.13 1.08 -4.53
CA MET A 140 -1.40 0.29 -3.55
C MET A 140 -2.34 -0.19 -2.46
N ASP A 141 -2.24 -1.46 -2.11
CA ASP A 141 -2.95 -2.03 -0.97
C ASP A 141 -2.13 -3.11 -0.28
N SER A 142 -2.50 -3.43 0.95
CA SER A 142 -1.86 -4.48 1.73
C SER A 142 -2.88 -5.24 2.54
N VAL A 143 -2.55 -6.48 2.84
CA VAL A 143 -3.30 -7.36 3.72
C VAL A 143 -2.34 -7.93 4.77
N GLY A 144 -2.78 -7.94 6.01
CA GLY A 144 -2.09 -8.61 7.12
C GLY A 144 -3.14 -9.35 7.92
N ILE A 145 -3.07 -10.68 7.92
CA ILE A 145 -4.07 -11.56 8.53
C ILE A 145 -3.40 -12.66 9.34
N ALA A 146 -4.07 -13.05 10.42
CA ALA A 146 -3.69 -14.18 11.27
C ALA A 146 -4.83 -15.20 11.36
N GLY A 147 -4.46 -16.45 11.64
CA GLY A 147 -5.40 -17.55 11.81
C GLY A 147 -6.38 -17.35 12.96
N ASP A 148 -6.07 -16.47 13.91
CA ASP A 148 -6.87 -16.10 15.08
C ASP A 148 -7.52 -14.71 14.99
N ASP A 149 -7.58 -14.06 13.82
CA ASP A 149 -8.23 -12.74 13.69
C ASP A 149 -9.76 -12.78 13.87
N SER A 150 -10.39 -13.95 13.70
CA SER A 150 -11.84 -14.11 13.83
C SER A 150 -12.20 -15.50 14.36
N PRO A 151 -11.81 -15.83 15.60
CA PRO A 151 -11.96 -17.18 16.13
C PRO A 151 -13.45 -17.55 16.33
N GLY A 152 -14.34 -16.57 16.45
CA GLY A 152 -15.77 -16.79 16.63
C GLY A 152 -16.11 -17.47 17.97
N ILE A 153 -17.37 -17.88 18.13
CA ILE A 153 -17.82 -18.62 19.31
C ILE A 153 -17.17 -20.02 19.27
N LEU A 154 -16.54 -20.42 20.37
CA LEU A 154 -15.84 -21.72 20.53
C LEU A 154 -14.63 -21.95 19.59
N GLY A 155 -14.07 -20.89 18.98
CA GLY A 155 -12.89 -21.05 18.12
C GLY A 155 -13.18 -21.62 16.72
N LEU A 156 -14.45 -21.71 16.31
CA LEU A 156 -14.87 -22.28 15.02
C LEU A 156 -14.35 -21.51 13.79
N GLY A 157 -13.96 -20.24 13.96
CA GLY A 157 -13.40 -19.42 12.89
C GLY A 157 -11.87 -19.45 12.81
N LEU A 158 -11.19 -20.22 13.68
CA LEU A 158 -9.74 -20.39 13.64
C LEU A 158 -9.29 -21.04 12.33
N VAL A 159 -8.31 -20.43 11.69
CA VAL A 159 -7.63 -20.99 10.52
C VAL A 159 -6.27 -21.49 10.94
N SER A 160 -6.08 -22.81 10.91
CA SER A 160 -4.79 -23.45 11.23
C SER A 160 -3.91 -23.69 10.01
N ASP A 161 -4.47 -23.66 8.80
CA ASP A 161 -3.76 -23.94 7.55
C ASP A 161 -3.27 -22.64 6.87
N MET A 162 -1.95 -22.53 6.69
CA MET A 162 -1.31 -21.40 6.03
C MET A 162 -1.72 -21.25 4.55
N LYS A 163 -2.03 -22.34 3.85
CA LYS A 163 -2.52 -22.29 2.46
C LYS A 163 -3.89 -21.64 2.37
N VAL A 164 -4.79 -21.97 3.30
CA VAL A 164 -6.11 -21.34 3.39
C VAL A 164 -5.96 -19.86 3.73
N LEU A 165 -5.05 -19.51 4.65
CA LEU A 165 -4.83 -18.13 5.05
C LEU A 165 -4.24 -17.29 3.91
N SER A 166 -3.17 -17.75 3.26
CA SER A 166 -2.54 -17.05 2.13
C SER A 166 -3.51 -16.87 0.95
N ALA A 167 -4.30 -17.90 0.59
CA ALA A 167 -5.32 -17.78 -0.43
C ALA A 167 -6.37 -16.69 -0.12
N ARG A 168 -6.79 -16.54 1.16
CA ARG A 168 -7.67 -15.43 1.59
C ARG A 168 -6.99 -14.07 1.45
N GLY A 169 -5.70 -13.98 1.79
CA GLY A 169 -4.90 -12.77 1.62
C GLY A 169 -4.81 -12.35 0.14
N LEU A 170 -4.43 -13.28 -0.74
CA LEU A 170 -4.34 -13.06 -2.18
C LEU A 170 -5.70 -12.62 -2.77
N LYS A 171 -6.79 -13.29 -2.39
CA LYS A 171 -8.15 -12.91 -2.81
C LYS A 171 -8.51 -11.48 -2.41
N THR A 172 -8.08 -11.03 -1.23
CA THR A 172 -8.32 -9.66 -0.75
C THR A 172 -7.61 -8.63 -1.61
N ILE A 173 -6.33 -8.88 -1.93
CA ILE A 173 -5.54 -8.02 -2.82
C ILE A 173 -6.13 -7.97 -4.23
N VAL A 174 -6.48 -9.13 -4.80
CA VAL A 174 -7.06 -9.21 -6.15
C VAL A 174 -8.42 -8.49 -6.22
N ALA A 175 -9.25 -8.60 -5.18
CA ALA A 175 -10.50 -7.84 -5.10
C ALA A 175 -10.24 -6.33 -5.11
N SER A 176 -9.27 -5.85 -4.32
CA SER A 176 -8.88 -4.44 -4.28
C SER A 176 -8.37 -3.93 -5.63
N ILE A 177 -7.55 -4.72 -6.34
CA ILE A 177 -7.09 -4.39 -7.70
C ILE A 177 -8.26 -4.32 -8.68
N LYS A 178 -9.16 -5.31 -8.63
CA LYS A 178 -10.35 -5.34 -9.50
C LYS A 178 -11.21 -4.10 -9.28
N ASP A 179 -11.44 -3.73 -8.03
CA ASP A 179 -12.22 -2.55 -7.66
C ASP A 179 -11.55 -1.26 -8.17
N TYR A 180 -10.22 -1.17 -8.08
CA TYR A 180 -9.44 -0.06 -8.63
C TYR A 180 -9.51 0.02 -10.16
N ILE A 181 -9.37 -1.10 -10.88
CA ILE A 181 -9.44 -1.12 -12.35
C ILE A 181 -10.85 -0.75 -12.82
N ALA A 182 -11.88 -1.24 -12.13
CA ALA A 182 -13.27 -0.93 -12.44
C ALA A 182 -13.65 0.52 -12.09
N ASN A 183 -13.10 1.04 -10.98
CA ASN A 183 -13.41 2.36 -10.45
C ASN A 183 -12.11 3.10 -10.11
N PRO A 184 -11.31 3.51 -11.11
CA PRO A 184 -10.08 4.23 -10.84
C PRO A 184 -10.43 5.51 -10.09
N PRO A 185 -9.80 5.78 -8.94
CA PRO A 185 -10.11 6.95 -8.14
C PRO A 185 -9.91 8.20 -8.99
N VAL A 186 -10.97 8.98 -9.17
CA VAL A 186 -10.87 10.32 -9.74
C VAL A 186 -10.06 11.13 -8.74
N ARG A 187 -8.81 11.45 -9.09
CA ARG A 187 -7.94 12.29 -8.26
C ARG A 187 -8.73 13.55 -7.87
N LYS A 188 -8.82 13.81 -6.56
CA LYS A 188 -9.58 14.95 -6.05
C LYS A 188 -8.88 16.22 -6.49
N LYS A 189 -9.36 16.88 -7.56
CA LYS A 189 -9.02 18.28 -7.80
C LYS A 189 -9.49 19.06 -6.59
N ARG A 190 -8.55 19.62 -5.81
CA ARG A 190 -8.86 20.53 -4.72
C ARG A 190 -9.49 21.79 -5.32
N VAL A 191 -10.82 21.83 -5.31
CA VAL A 191 -11.55 23.09 -5.41
C VAL A 191 -11.60 23.63 -3.99
N SER A 192 -11.08 24.84 -3.78
CA SER A 192 -11.19 25.54 -2.51
C SER A 192 -12.66 25.53 -2.08
N ALA A 193 -12.95 24.87 -0.95
CA ALA A 193 -14.31 24.70 -0.46
C ALA A 193 -14.80 25.99 0.19
N LYS A 194 -15.00 27.04 -0.61
CA LYS A 194 -15.90 28.15 -0.30
C LYS A 194 -17.19 27.95 -1.10
N ALA A 195 -17.98 26.93 -0.79
CA ALA A 195 -19.29 26.75 -1.39
C ALA A 195 -20.26 26.03 -0.45
N LYS A 196 -21.22 26.82 0.05
CA LYS A 196 -22.55 26.51 0.62
C LYS A 196 -22.89 25.04 0.87
N ARG A 197 -23.14 24.70 2.14
CA ARG A 197 -23.98 23.55 2.52
C ARG A 197 -25.37 24.05 2.92
N GLU A 198 -26.35 23.82 2.06
CA GLU A 198 -27.77 23.83 2.42
C GLU A 198 -28.10 22.54 3.17
N GLN A 199 -28.83 22.70 4.28
CA GLN A 199 -29.19 21.65 5.23
C GLN A 199 -30.37 20.84 4.68
N GLN A 200 -30.26 19.51 4.69
CA GLN A 200 -31.42 18.63 4.66
C GLN A 200 -31.40 17.77 5.93
N THR A 201 -32.42 17.98 6.75
CA THR A 201 -32.62 17.36 8.06
C THR A 201 -33.37 16.03 7.91
N PHE A 202 -32.93 14.99 8.62
CA PHE A 202 -33.73 13.82 8.97
C PHE A 202 -33.86 13.73 10.50
N THR A 203 -34.87 13.06 11.03
CA THR A 203 -35.15 13.05 12.47
C THR A 203 -34.68 11.78 13.17
N LEU A 204 -34.24 11.96 14.41
CA LEU A 204 -33.71 10.90 15.28
C LEU A 204 -34.75 9.81 15.62
N ALA A 205 -36.05 10.09 15.48
CA ALA A 205 -37.11 9.12 15.70
C ALA A 205 -37.06 7.94 14.70
N ASP A 206 -36.62 8.21 13.46
CA ASP A 206 -36.49 7.21 12.40
C ASP A 206 -35.34 6.25 12.67
N LEU A 207 -34.28 6.74 13.32
CA LEU A 207 -33.09 5.97 13.68
C LEU A 207 -33.30 5.18 14.99
N ILE A 208 -33.98 5.78 15.98
CA ILE A 208 -34.27 5.16 17.29
C ILE A 208 -35.13 3.91 17.15
N LYS A 209 -36.05 3.86 16.18
CA LYS A 209 -36.85 2.66 15.90
C LYS A 209 -36.02 1.46 15.42
N GLY A 210 -34.86 1.70 14.80
CA GLY A 210 -33.99 0.64 14.28
C GLY A 210 -32.98 0.08 15.30
N ILE A 211 -32.64 0.83 16.35
CA ILE A 211 -31.50 0.53 17.23
C ILE A 211 -31.93 -0.02 18.61
N GLN A 212 -33.21 0.08 18.98
CA GLN A 212 -33.71 -0.39 20.28
C GLN A 212 -33.66 -1.92 20.54
N SER A 213 -33.11 -2.74 19.64
CA SER A 213 -33.16 -4.19 19.76
C SER A 213 -32.12 -4.83 20.70
N GLU A 214 -31.01 -4.19 21.08
CA GLU A 214 -30.00 -4.85 21.93
C GLU A 214 -29.33 -3.91 22.95
N LYS A 215 -29.50 -4.20 24.25
CA LYS A 215 -28.89 -3.48 25.39
C LYS A 215 -27.95 -4.41 26.16
N ARG A 216 -26.75 -3.95 26.56
CA ARG A 216 -26.21 -4.09 27.94
C ARG A 216 -24.91 -3.32 28.20
N LEU A 217 -24.71 -2.99 29.48
CA LEU A 217 -23.83 -1.99 30.10
C LEU A 217 -22.43 -2.51 30.44
N LEU A 218 -21.47 -1.57 30.53
CA LEU A 218 -20.04 -1.73 30.80
C LEU A 218 -19.66 -1.34 32.25
N THR A 219 -18.81 -2.14 32.90
CA THR A 219 -17.97 -1.75 34.05
C THR A 219 -16.72 -2.62 34.07
N ASP A 220 -15.50 -2.06 33.90
CA ASP A 220 -14.26 -2.26 34.72
C ASP A 220 -12.99 -1.59 34.08
N PRO A 221 -11.77 -1.52 34.70
CA PRO A 221 -11.06 -0.27 34.90
C PRO A 221 -9.58 -0.31 34.45
N SER A 222 -9.25 0.24 33.28
CA SER A 222 -7.86 0.48 32.84
C SER A 222 -7.56 1.99 32.80
N TYR A 223 -7.71 2.64 33.96
CA TYR A 223 -7.87 4.09 34.11
C TYR A 223 -6.59 4.94 34.18
N SER A 224 -5.40 4.36 34.09
CA SER A 224 -4.15 5.13 34.31
C SER A 224 -3.51 5.72 33.05
N ARG A 225 -3.84 5.22 31.84
CA ARG A 225 -3.28 5.72 30.56
C ARG A 225 -4.24 6.59 29.73
N VAL A 226 -5.51 6.66 30.14
CA VAL A 226 -6.58 7.39 29.43
C VAL A 226 -6.91 8.73 30.13
N LYS A 227 -6.25 9.04 31.25
CA LYS A 227 -6.61 10.16 32.14
C LYS A 227 -6.68 11.53 31.44
N PRO A 228 -5.74 11.91 30.54
CA PRO A 228 -5.83 13.21 29.85
C PRO A 228 -7.01 13.31 28.89
N TRP A 229 -7.42 12.19 28.27
CA TRP A 229 -8.59 12.13 27.39
C TRP A 229 -9.89 12.07 28.19
N TYR A 230 -9.98 11.24 29.24
CA TYR A 230 -11.14 11.18 30.15
C TYR A 230 -11.43 12.50 30.87
N LEU A 231 -10.38 13.24 31.23
CA LEU A 231 -10.54 14.57 31.82
C LEU A 231 -11.15 15.59 30.85
N LYS A 232 -10.97 15.41 29.53
CA LYS A 232 -11.61 16.22 28.48
C LYS A 232 -12.96 15.67 28.01
N ASN A 233 -13.23 14.39 28.28
CA ASN A 233 -14.34 13.60 27.76
C ASN A 233 -14.88 12.64 28.84
N PRO A 234 -15.58 13.14 29.88
CA PRO A 234 -16.13 12.30 30.94
C PRO A 234 -17.17 11.31 30.38
N PRO A 235 -17.30 10.12 30.99
CA PRO A 235 -18.22 9.06 30.51
C PRO A 235 -19.69 9.46 30.55
N ASP A 236 -20.01 10.47 31.35
CA ASP A 236 -21.29 11.11 31.58
C ASP A 236 -21.52 12.35 30.70
N LYS A 237 -20.57 12.68 29.81
CA LYS A 237 -20.73 13.73 28.79
C LYS A 237 -21.65 13.20 27.67
N PRO A 238 -22.82 13.81 27.43
CA PRO A 238 -23.59 13.51 26.24
C PRO A 238 -22.81 14.00 25.02
N TYR A 239 -22.46 13.09 24.12
CA TYR A 239 -21.84 13.44 22.84
C TYR A 239 -22.92 13.86 21.85
N SER A 240 -22.82 15.07 21.32
CA SER A 240 -23.63 15.47 20.16
C SER A 240 -23.08 14.79 18.88
N VAL A 241 -23.91 14.71 17.84
CA VAL A 241 -23.46 14.25 16.52
C VAL A 241 -22.38 15.20 15.99
N GLU A 242 -22.46 16.49 16.32
CA GLU A 242 -21.43 17.47 16.04
C GLU A 242 -20.11 17.14 16.76
N ASP A 243 -20.13 16.71 18.02
CA ASP A 243 -18.93 16.31 18.77
C ASP A 243 -18.31 15.03 18.20
N MET A 244 -19.14 14.03 17.84
CA MET A 244 -18.65 12.80 17.22
C MET A 244 -18.12 13.04 15.81
N ILE A 245 -18.75 13.91 15.02
CA ILE A 245 -18.25 14.32 13.70
C ILE A 245 -17.01 15.19 13.85
N ALA A 246 -16.95 16.07 14.86
CA ALA A 246 -15.76 16.88 15.15
C ALA A 246 -14.60 16.01 15.62
N GLU A 247 -14.82 15.00 16.46
CA GLU A 247 -13.81 14.05 16.92
C GLU A 247 -13.43 13.05 15.82
N THR A 248 -14.37 12.69 14.94
CA THR A 248 -14.09 11.87 13.75
C THR A 248 -13.30 12.64 12.70
N LYS A 249 -13.58 13.93 12.53
CA LYS A 249 -12.80 14.82 11.66
C LYS A 249 -11.44 15.16 12.26
N ALA A 250 -11.38 15.43 13.56
CA ALA A 250 -10.14 15.84 14.22
C ALA A 250 -9.20 14.64 14.47
N ASN A 251 -9.72 13.45 14.78
CA ASN A 251 -8.93 12.30 15.24
C ASN A 251 -9.20 11.00 14.45
N GLY A 252 -9.90 11.05 13.32
CA GLY A 252 -10.27 9.87 12.52
C GLY A 252 -11.37 9.00 13.14
N GLY A 253 -11.88 9.34 14.32
CA GLY A 253 -12.92 8.63 15.06
C GLY A 253 -12.38 7.85 16.26
N MET A 254 -13.28 7.36 17.11
CA MET A 254 -12.95 6.68 18.39
C MET A 254 -11.97 5.51 18.24
N PHE A 255 -11.93 4.85 17.07
CA PHE A 255 -11.04 3.72 16.79
C PHE A 255 -9.71 4.10 16.13
N LEU A 256 -9.62 5.27 15.50
CA LEU A 256 -8.38 5.78 14.88
C LEU A 256 -7.57 6.62 15.86
N SER A 257 -8.21 7.22 16.87
CA SER A 257 -7.56 8.06 17.88
C SER A 257 -6.43 7.36 18.63
N ARG A 258 -6.55 6.04 18.88
CA ARG A 258 -5.50 5.25 19.53
C ARG A 258 -4.23 5.11 18.68
N TYR A 259 -4.33 5.27 17.36
CA TYR A 259 -3.22 5.19 16.42
C TYR A 259 -2.69 6.57 16.02
N ASN A 260 -3.22 7.65 16.61
CA ASN A 260 -2.68 8.97 16.37
C ASN A 260 -1.20 9.03 16.80
N PRO A 261 -0.38 9.82 16.09
CA PRO A 261 0.99 10.04 16.51
C PRO A 261 1.03 10.56 17.95
N LEU A 262 1.94 10.02 18.75
CA LEU A 262 2.10 10.42 20.15
C LEU A 262 2.56 11.87 20.26
N LEU A 263 3.48 12.25 19.38
CA LEU A 263 4.00 13.60 19.25
C LEU A 263 4.00 13.95 17.78
N TRP A 264 3.49 15.14 17.45
CA TRP A 264 3.58 15.66 16.10
C TRP A 264 3.71 17.18 16.10
N TYR A 265 4.30 17.68 15.03
CA TYR A 265 4.51 19.08 14.73
C TYR A 265 4.07 19.31 13.29
N SER A 266 3.37 20.41 13.04
CA SER A 266 3.10 20.94 11.70
C SER A 266 3.48 22.41 11.67
N SER A 267 4.20 22.83 10.64
CA SER A 267 4.37 24.25 10.36
C SER A 267 3.03 24.86 9.93
N GLN A 268 2.80 26.13 10.24
CA GLN A 268 1.69 26.92 9.69
C GLN A 268 1.91 27.27 8.21
N ASP A 269 3.10 27.02 7.67
CA ASP A 269 3.40 27.21 6.25
C ASP A 269 2.48 26.31 5.41
N VAL A 270 1.60 26.97 4.65
CA VAL A 270 0.44 26.34 4.03
C VAL A 270 0.84 25.40 2.88
N LEU A 271 0.39 24.15 2.94
CA LEU A 271 0.51 23.13 1.88
C LEU A 271 -0.51 23.34 0.73
N VAL A 272 -0.78 24.59 0.33
CA VAL A 272 -1.94 24.96 -0.51
C VAL A 272 -1.70 24.89 -2.03
N ASP A 273 -2.78 24.50 -2.71
CA ASP A 273 -3.20 24.73 -4.11
C ASP A 273 -2.58 23.98 -5.30
N GLN A 274 -1.64 23.05 -5.13
CA GLN A 274 -1.16 22.25 -6.28
C GLN A 274 -1.09 20.76 -5.97
N GLU A 275 -1.26 19.92 -7.00
CA GLU A 275 -0.95 18.49 -6.93
C GLU A 275 0.55 18.33 -6.66
N ARG A 276 0.92 18.14 -5.39
CA ARG A 276 2.32 17.99 -4.98
C ARG A 276 2.81 16.57 -5.26
N THR A 277 4.01 16.47 -5.80
CA THR A 277 4.72 15.20 -5.94
C THR A 277 5.54 14.95 -4.69
N ILE A 278 5.39 13.76 -4.11
CA ILE A 278 6.04 13.34 -2.88
C ILE A 278 6.94 12.13 -3.14
N ALA A 279 8.18 12.20 -2.65
CA ALA A 279 9.09 11.07 -2.59
C ALA A 279 9.29 10.64 -1.14
N ILE A 280 9.26 9.33 -0.90
CA ILE A 280 9.59 8.75 0.40
C ILE A 280 10.99 8.13 0.26
N ILE A 281 11.98 8.74 0.89
CA ILE A 281 13.32 8.16 0.90
C ILE A 281 13.35 6.96 1.86
N PRO A 282 14.26 5.99 1.65
CA PRO A 282 14.41 4.86 2.56
C PRO A 282 14.57 5.35 4.02
N PHE A 283 13.78 4.76 4.92
CA PHE A 283 13.88 5.07 6.34
C PHE A 283 15.18 4.48 6.90
N PHE A 284 15.70 5.09 7.96
CA PHE A 284 16.79 4.50 8.71
C PHE A 284 16.25 3.40 9.62
N ASP A 285 16.86 2.21 9.59
CA ASP A 285 16.42 1.07 10.38
C ASP A 285 17.28 0.92 11.64
N ARG A 286 16.70 1.19 12.81
CA ARG A 286 17.30 0.91 14.12
C ARG A 286 16.65 -0.30 14.79
N SER A 287 15.69 -0.93 14.12
CA SER A 287 14.98 -2.07 14.67
C SER A 287 15.83 -3.34 14.58
N THR A 288 15.39 -4.39 15.28
CA THR A 288 15.99 -5.73 15.17
C THR A 288 15.48 -6.51 13.97
N ARG A 289 14.42 -6.03 13.32
CA ARG A 289 13.78 -6.73 12.21
C ARG A 289 14.41 -6.30 10.90
N LYS A 290 14.84 -7.27 10.10
CA LYS A 290 15.32 -7.03 8.75
C LYS A 290 14.22 -6.40 7.88
N HIS A 291 14.57 -5.40 7.09
CA HIS A 291 13.65 -4.69 6.18
C HIS A 291 12.54 -3.88 6.87
N ALA A 292 12.62 -3.60 8.18
CA ALA A 292 11.57 -2.85 8.86
C ALA A 292 11.37 -1.43 8.29
N ALA A 293 12.47 -0.77 7.94
CA ALA A 293 12.42 0.52 7.26
C ALA A 293 11.69 0.45 5.90
N GLU A 294 11.95 -0.58 5.11
CA GLU A 294 11.32 -0.78 3.80
C GLU A 294 9.82 -1.07 3.95
N LEU A 295 9.44 -1.93 4.89
CA LEU A 295 8.04 -2.21 5.22
C LEU A 295 7.29 -0.94 5.67
N GLN A 296 7.91 -0.14 6.55
CA GLN A 296 7.30 1.11 7.03
C GLN A 296 7.08 2.12 5.90
N VAL A 297 8.05 2.25 4.98
CA VAL A 297 7.92 3.08 3.77
C VAL A 297 6.76 2.61 2.90
N LEU A 298 6.58 1.29 2.72
CA LEU A 298 5.49 0.72 1.94
C LEU A 298 4.12 1.04 2.54
N HIS A 299 3.94 0.93 3.87
CA HIS A 299 2.68 1.32 4.51
C HIS A 299 2.38 2.81 4.41
N LEU A 300 3.41 3.65 4.50
CA LEU A 300 3.24 5.09 4.33
C LEU A 300 2.85 5.43 2.89
N ALA A 301 3.53 4.84 1.90
CA ALA A 301 3.22 4.99 0.48
C ALA A 301 1.77 4.58 0.19
N LYS A 302 1.34 3.43 0.71
CA LYS A 302 -0.04 2.94 0.60
C LYS A 302 -1.05 4.00 1.04
N GLN A 303 -0.85 4.59 2.21
CA GLN A 303 -1.82 5.54 2.77
C GLN A 303 -1.82 6.88 2.03
N LEU A 304 -0.65 7.34 1.54
CA LEU A 304 -0.57 8.53 0.69
C LEU A 304 -1.28 8.34 -0.66
N VAL A 305 -1.08 7.18 -1.31
CA VAL A 305 -1.77 6.81 -2.55
C VAL A 305 -3.27 6.70 -2.34
N LYS A 306 -3.69 6.06 -1.25
CA LYS A 306 -5.12 5.85 -0.92
C LYS A 306 -5.87 7.14 -0.58
N ASP A 307 -5.21 8.09 0.07
CA ASP A 307 -5.78 9.41 0.34
C ASP A 307 -5.99 10.20 -0.97
N GLY A 308 -5.02 10.11 -1.88
CA GLY A 308 -5.08 10.69 -3.21
C GLY A 308 -4.76 12.19 -3.27
N SER A 309 -4.29 12.81 -2.17
CA SER A 309 -3.85 14.21 -2.16
C SER A 309 -2.46 14.42 -2.77
N PHE A 310 -1.67 13.36 -3.00
CA PHE A 310 -0.28 13.46 -3.46
C PHE A 310 -0.01 12.55 -4.67
N ARG A 311 0.91 12.96 -5.54
CA ARG A 311 1.54 12.07 -6.53
C ARG A 311 2.72 11.38 -5.88
N VAL A 312 2.61 10.08 -5.65
CA VAL A 312 3.66 9.32 -4.97
C VAL A 312 4.62 8.74 -6.01
N LEU A 313 5.88 9.19 -5.96
CA LEU A 313 6.94 8.70 -6.83
C LEU A 313 7.30 7.25 -6.48
N GLU A 314 7.57 6.43 -7.49
CA GLU A 314 7.94 5.03 -7.29
C GLU A 314 9.30 4.87 -6.60
N LEU A 315 9.39 3.91 -5.67
CA LEU A 315 10.59 3.67 -4.84
C LEU A 315 11.81 3.27 -5.67
N GLY A 316 11.63 2.53 -6.77
CA GLY A 316 12.73 2.17 -7.67
C GLY A 316 13.42 3.38 -8.30
N VAL A 317 12.66 4.42 -8.66
CA VAL A 317 13.19 5.70 -9.16
C VAL A 317 14.01 6.39 -8.08
N ILE A 318 13.49 6.45 -6.85
CA ILE A 318 14.17 7.08 -5.72
C ILE A 318 15.50 6.38 -5.44
N ARG A 319 15.47 5.05 -5.39
CA ARG A 319 16.65 4.22 -5.15
C ARG A 319 17.72 4.41 -6.24
N ASP A 320 17.33 4.37 -7.51
CA ASP A 320 18.27 4.57 -8.62
C ASP A 320 18.97 5.93 -8.54
N LYS A 321 18.21 7.02 -8.34
CA LYS A 321 18.82 8.35 -8.21
C LYS A 321 19.75 8.45 -7.00
N MET A 322 19.35 7.89 -5.85
CA MET A 322 20.21 7.88 -4.66
C MET A 322 21.51 7.11 -4.85
N LEU A 323 21.45 5.94 -5.52
CA LEU A 323 22.63 5.16 -5.86
C LEU A 323 23.55 5.93 -6.82
N ASN A 324 22.99 6.57 -7.84
CA ASN A 324 23.76 7.37 -8.79
C ASN A 324 24.43 8.58 -8.13
N MET A 325 23.77 9.20 -7.14
CA MET A 325 24.34 10.30 -6.35
C MET A 325 25.30 9.85 -5.25
N HIS A 326 25.49 8.54 -5.04
CA HIS A 326 26.30 7.97 -3.96
C HIS A 326 25.90 8.48 -2.56
N VAL A 327 24.61 8.77 -2.36
CA VAL A 327 24.11 9.23 -1.06
C VAL A 327 23.93 8.04 -0.14
N VAL A 328 24.76 7.97 0.91
CA VAL A 328 24.67 6.95 1.96
C VAL A 328 24.08 7.59 3.22
N MET A 329 22.98 7.01 3.72
CA MET A 329 22.30 7.48 4.94
C MET A 329 22.84 6.74 6.16
N ASN A 330 23.86 7.28 6.82
CA ASN A 330 24.44 6.67 8.02
C ASN A 330 23.67 6.98 9.30
N ASP A 331 23.00 8.14 9.39
CA ASP A 331 22.30 8.58 10.62
C ASP A 331 21.18 9.60 10.32
N GLY A 332 20.52 9.45 9.17
CA GLY A 332 19.56 10.41 8.62
C GLY A 332 20.13 11.24 7.46
N ILE A 333 19.33 12.16 6.95
CA ILE A 333 19.65 12.99 5.79
C ILE A 333 20.00 14.41 6.22
N SER A 334 21.15 14.92 5.75
CA SER A 334 21.53 16.32 6.00
C SER A 334 20.65 17.26 5.17
N LEU A 335 20.42 18.51 5.63
CA LEU A 335 19.67 19.50 4.84
C LEU A 335 20.24 19.71 3.42
N PRO A 336 21.57 19.82 3.21
CA PRO A 336 22.14 19.87 1.85
C PRO A 336 21.81 18.63 1.00
N SER A 337 21.76 17.45 1.62
CA SER A 337 21.38 16.22 0.92
C SER A 337 19.89 16.21 0.56
N VAL A 338 19.01 16.74 1.42
CA VAL A 338 17.58 16.93 1.11
C VAL A 338 17.40 17.81 -0.12
N ASP A 339 18.12 18.93 -0.18
CA ASP A 339 18.07 19.85 -1.33
C ASP A 339 18.51 19.15 -2.63
N LEU A 340 19.65 18.45 -2.61
CA LEU A 340 20.14 17.75 -3.79
C LEU A 340 19.18 16.65 -4.26
N ILE A 341 18.64 15.87 -3.32
CA ILE A 341 17.71 14.78 -3.62
C ILE A 341 16.39 15.32 -4.18
N THR A 342 15.80 16.34 -3.56
CA THR A 342 14.55 16.94 -4.05
C THR A 342 14.73 17.57 -5.43
N ILE A 343 15.87 18.23 -5.68
CA ILE A 343 16.23 18.76 -7.01
C ILE A 343 16.34 17.65 -8.04
N SER A 344 17.12 16.60 -7.73
CA SER A 344 17.37 15.46 -8.62
C SER A 344 16.10 14.67 -8.96
N LEU A 345 15.24 14.44 -7.97
CA LEU A 345 13.99 13.71 -8.15
C LEU A 345 12.87 14.56 -8.79
N GLY A 346 13.01 15.87 -8.83
CA GLY A 346 11.95 16.75 -9.34
C GLY A 346 10.68 16.76 -8.47
N VAL A 347 10.81 16.47 -7.17
CA VAL A 347 9.67 16.39 -6.25
C VAL A 347 9.50 17.66 -5.42
N ASP A 348 8.27 17.90 -4.97
CA ASP A 348 7.94 19.05 -4.13
C ASP A 348 8.18 18.76 -2.65
N LEU A 349 7.89 17.51 -2.24
CA LEU A 349 7.93 17.05 -0.86
C LEU A 349 8.84 15.84 -0.74
N LEU A 350 9.66 15.82 0.32
CA LEU A 350 10.49 14.69 0.70
C LEU A 350 10.08 14.18 2.08
N LEU A 351 9.79 12.90 2.19
CA LEU A 351 9.53 12.22 3.45
C LEU A 351 10.71 11.34 3.83
N ASN A 352 11.20 11.50 5.06
CA ASN A 352 12.20 10.63 5.66
C ASN A 352 11.68 10.09 7.00
N GLY A 353 12.41 9.14 7.59
CA GLY A 353 12.08 8.66 8.91
C GLY A 353 13.08 7.67 9.47
N VAL A 354 12.79 7.23 10.70
CA VAL A 354 13.56 6.24 11.44
C VAL A 354 12.58 5.23 12.02
N VAL A 355 12.87 3.95 11.86
CA VAL A 355 12.13 2.86 12.50
C VAL A 355 12.92 2.38 13.70
N PHE A 356 12.34 2.48 14.89
CA PHE A 356 12.96 2.07 16.15
C PHE A 356 12.58 0.63 16.52
N ASP A 357 11.31 0.27 16.37
CA ASP A 357 10.82 -1.08 16.58
C ASP A 357 9.85 -1.47 15.46
N TYR A 358 9.97 -2.70 14.97
CA TYR A 358 8.98 -3.32 14.10
C TYR A 358 8.98 -4.82 14.39
N LEU A 359 8.06 -5.26 15.24
CA LEU A 359 8.01 -6.62 15.74
C LEU A 359 6.70 -7.29 15.35
N ASP A 360 6.81 -8.34 14.54
CA ASP A 360 5.78 -9.38 14.43
C ASP A 360 6.14 -10.47 15.42
N THR A 361 5.46 -10.48 16.56
CA THR A 361 5.59 -11.59 17.49
C THR A 361 4.79 -12.77 16.93
N VAL A 362 5.35 -13.99 17.02
CA VAL A 362 4.69 -15.23 16.59
C VAL A 362 4.15 -15.99 17.80
N GLY A 363 3.12 -16.81 17.58
CA GLY A 363 2.46 -17.59 18.63
C GLY A 363 1.15 -16.97 19.13
N TYR A 364 0.36 -17.79 19.81
CA TYR A 364 -0.96 -17.40 20.34
C TYR A 364 -0.85 -16.26 21.36
N GLY A 365 -1.78 -15.30 21.31
CA GLY A 365 -1.80 -14.17 22.25
C GLY A 365 -0.69 -13.12 22.02
N SER A 366 0.18 -13.32 21.03
CA SER A 366 1.26 -12.41 20.72
C SER A 366 0.75 -11.12 20.04
N ALA A 367 1.22 -9.97 20.50
CA ALA A 367 0.85 -8.67 19.95
C ALA A 367 2.03 -8.05 19.20
N PRO A 368 1.83 -7.54 17.97
CA PRO A 368 2.85 -6.81 17.24
C PRO A 368 3.16 -5.48 17.94
N LYS A 369 4.33 -4.92 17.65
CA LYS A 369 4.77 -3.61 18.18
C LYS A 369 5.46 -2.82 17.07
N ILE A 370 5.09 -1.55 16.94
CA ILE A 370 5.70 -0.63 15.98
C ILE A 370 6.04 0.69 16.67
N ASP A 371 7.24 1.20 16.38
CA ASP A 371 7.74 2.48 16.85
C ASP A 371 8.56 3.14 15.73
N PHE A 372 8.14 4.32 15.28
CA PHE A 372 8.84 5.07 14.24
C PHE A 372 8.68 6.58 14.40
N SER A 373 9.60 7.32 13.81
CA SER A 373 9.47 8.76 13.57
C SER A 373 9.59 9.07 12.09
N MET A 374 9.02 10.20 11.68
CA MET A 374 9.17 10.67 10.32
C MET A 374 9.10 12.19 10.24
N GLN A 375 9.72 12.75 9.20
CA GLN A 375 9.72 14.17 8.92
C GLN A 375 9.45 14.42 7.44
N MET A 376 8.73 15.51 7.16
CA MET A 376 8.40 15.97 5.82
C MET A 376 9.08 17.30 5.55
N PHE A 377 9.80 17.39 4.44
CA PHE A 377 10.52 18.58 3.99
C PHE A 377 9.88 19.15 2.74
N ASP A 378 9.80 20.48 2.69
CA ASP A 378 9.43 21.21 1.47
C ASP A 378 10.67 21.62 0.70
N ARG A 379 10.69 21.32 -0.60
CA ARG A 379 11.76 21.71 -1.50
C ARG A 379 11.90 23.24 -1.60
N GLY A 380 10.78 23.97 -1.64
CA GLY A 380 10.77 25.40 -1.89
C GLY A 380 11.39 26.20 -0.75
N ASN A 381 10.96 25.91 0.47
CA ASN A 381 11.36 26.67 1.65
C ASN A 381 12.54 26.05 2.43
N LYS A 382 12.95 24.82 2.10
CA LYS A 382 14.00 24.06 2.81
C LYS A 382 13.72 23.90 4.31
N LYS A 383 12.44 23.77 4.66
CA LYS A 383 11.95 23.64 6.04
C LYS A 383 11.27 22.30 6.25
N ILE A 384 11.26 21.87 7.51
CA ILE A 384 10.41 20.78 7.98
C ILE A 384 8.99 21.32 8.06
N LEU A 385 8.11 20.79 7.22
CA LEU A 385 6.68 21.10 7.26
C LEU A 385 5.94 20.29 8.32
N TRP A 386 6.40 19.06 8.55
CA TRP A 386 5.73 18.15 9.46
C TRP A 386 6.71 17.17 10.07
N SER A 387 6.49 16.80 11.32
CA SER A 387 7.27 15.77 12.01
C SER A 387 6.37 15.00 12.94
N SER A 388 6.63 13.70 13.13
CA SER A 388 6.02 12.95 14.22
C SER A 388 6.88 11.84 14.78
N HIS A 389 6.43 11.36 15.92
CA HIS A 389 6.84 10.12 16.53
C HIS A 389 5.58 9.33 16.92
N SER A 390 5.52 8.07 16.53
CA SER A 390 4.36 7.19 16.69
C SER A 390 4.81 5.85 17.26
N HIS A 391 4.07 5.36 18.25
CA HIS A 391 4.33 4.08 18.90
C HIS A 391 3.01 3.42 19.28
N ASN A 392 2.84 2.16 18.90
CA ASN A 392 1.70 1.36 19.29
C ASN A 392 2.06 -0.13 19.38
N LYS A 393 1.20 -0.85 20.09
CA LYS A 393 1.12 -2.31 20.11
C LYS A 393 -0.23 -2.79 19.58
N GLY A 394 -0.27 -4.01 19.06
CA GLY A 394 -1.49 -4.60 18.52
C GLY A 394 -2.53 -4.95 19.58
N ASP A 395 -2.15 -4.97 20.87
CA ASP A 395 -3.02 -5.17 22.01
C ASP A 395 -3.43 -3.85 22.71
N ASP A 396 -3.00 -2.70 22.21
CA ASP A 396 -3.40 -1.40 22.75
C ASP A 396 -4.89 -1.14 22.48
N GLY A 397 -5.68 -0.91 23.54
CA GLY A 397 -7.12 -0.62 23.43
C GLY A 397 -7.98 -1.82 23.00
N VAL A 398 -7.52 -3.04 23.32
CA VAL A 398 -8.33 -4.26 23.17
C VAL A 398 -9.42 -4.31 24.24
N TYR A 399 -10.64 -4.60 23.82
CA TYR A 399 -11.81 -4.77 24.69
C TYR A 399 -12.10 -6.26 24.94
N PHE A 400 -13.19 -6.56 25.65
CA PHE A 400 -13.64 -7.93 25.90
C PHE A 400 -13.65 -8.79 24.61
N PHE A 401 -13.28 -10.06 24.74
CA PHE A 401 -13.20 -11.03 23.64
C PHE A 401 -12.21 -10.68 22.52
N GLU A 402 -11.09 -10.05 22.87
CA GLU A 402 -10.02 -9.67 21.93
C GLU A 402 -10.48 -8.66 20.85
N TYR A 403 -11.64 -8.04 21.04
CA TYR A 403 -12.19 -7.09 20.07
C TYR A 403 -11.28 -5.87 19.95
N GLY A 404 -10.85 -5.59 18.72
CA GLY A 404 -9.94 -4.51 18.39
C GLY A 404 -8.45 -4.88 18.49
N ARG A 405 -8.09 -6.15 18.73
CA ARG A 405 -6.70 -6.63 18.64
C ARG A 405 -6.24 -6.66 17.19
N LEU A 406 -4.98 -6.31 16.94
CA LEU A 406 -4.32 -6.52 15.66
C LEU A 406 -3.24 -7.59 15.83
N ALA A 407 -3.33 -8.67 15.06
CA ALA A 407 -2.42 -9.80 15.19
C ALA A 407 -1.11 -9.66 14.40
N THR A 408 -1.04 -8.72 13.45
CA THR A 408 0.12 -8.50 12.57
C THR A 408 0.61 -7.05 12.63
N ALA A 409 1.92 -6.86 12.53
CA ALA A 409 2.59 -5.58 12.47
C ALA A 409 2.18 -4.84 11.19
N SER A 410 2.01 -5.54 10.06
CA SER A 410 1.49 -4.95 8.82
C SER A 410 0.12 -4.27 9.02
N ALA A 411 -0.84 -4.94 9.69
CA ALA A 411 -2.12 -4.33 9.99
C ALA A 411 -2.00 -3.14 10.96
N LEU A 412 -1.08 -3.20 11.92
CA LEU A 412 -0.80 -2.12 12.86
C LEU A 412 -0.18 -0.90 12.17
N ALA A 413 0.84 -1.13 11.33
CA ALA A 413 1.52 -0.12 10.52
C ALA A 413 0.52 0.59 9.61
N ASP A 414 -0.36 -0.16 8.95
CA ASP A 414 -1.40 0.38 8.08
C ASP A 414 -2.30 1.38 8.81
N ARG A 415 -2.74 1.04 10.04
CA ARG A 415 -3.60 1.91 10.85
C ARG A 415 -2.87 3.14 11.37
N MET A 416 -1.62 2.98 11.83
CA MET A 416 -0.78 4.10 12.27
C MET A 416 -0.50 5.07 11.12
N CYS A 417 -0.06 4.56 9.96
CA CYS A 417 0.17 5.37 8.77
C CYS A 417 -1.10 6.07 8.31
N ARG A 418 -2.27 5.42 8.40
CA ARG A 418 -3.54 6.05 8.04
C ARG A 418 -3.86 7.23 8.94
N ALA A 419 -3.78 7.05 10.26
CA ALA A 419 -4.04 8.12 11.21
C ALA A 419 -3.07 9.30 10.97
N LEU A 420 -1.82 8.99 10.70
CA LEU A 420 -0.78 9.95 10.39
C LEU A 420 -1.01 10.73 9.08
N VAL A 421 -1.38 10.06 7.98
CA VAL A 421 -1.67 10.73 6.70
C VAL A 421 -2.89 11.62 6.84
N LEU A 422 -3.93 11.18 7.58
CA LEU A 422 -5.07 12.04 7.88
C LEU A 422 -4.64 13.30 8.62
N LYS A 423 -3.74 13.20 9.62
CA LYS A 423 -3.21 14.38 10.32
C LYS A 423 -2.41 15.32 9.43
N ILE A 424 -1.60 14.78 8.52
CA ILE A 424 -0.89 15.59 7.51
C ILE A 424 -1.89 16.33 6.64
N VAL A 425 -2.87 15.60 6.09
CA VAL A 425 -3.86 16.16 5.17
C VAL A 425 -4.77 17.17 5.88
N ASP A 426 -5.11 16.97 7.15
CA ASP A 426 -5.92 17.91 7.91
C ASP A 426 -5.14 19.15 8.36
N SER A 427 -3.85 19.02 8.73
CA SER A 427 -3.02 20.19 9.02
C SER A 427 -2.78 21.06 7.78
N THR A 428 -2.99 20.52 6.58
CA THR A 428 -3.02 21.31 5.33
C THR A 428 -4.34 22.07 5.09
N LYS A 429 -5.39 21.81 5.88
CA LYS A 429 -6.75 22.37 5.69
C LYS A 429 -7.13 23.44 6.71
N GLU A 430 -6.44 23.55 7.85
CA GLU A 430 -6.78 24.52 8.89
C GLU A 430 -6.25 25.92 8.54
N GLU A 431 -6.91 26.56 7.56
CA GLU A 431 -7.06 28.01 7.30
C GLU A 431 -8.20 28.22 6.29
#